data_AF-A0A1J3CHQ1-F1
#
_entry.id   AF-A0A1J3CHQ1-F1
#
_cell.length_a   1.000
_cell.length_b   1.000
_cell.length_c   1.000
_cell.angle_alpha   90.00
_cell.angle_beta   90.00
_cell.angle_gamma   90.00
#
_symmetry.space_group_name_H-M   'P 1'
#
loop_
_entity.id
_entity.type
_entity.pdbx_description
1 polymer ?
#
loop_
_entity_poly.entity_id
_entity_poly.type
_entity_poly.pdbx_seq_one_letter_code
_entity_poly.pdbx_strand_id
1 'polypeptide(L)'
;NLWTKVDTSEKIFTEVIHVMRSNSLKVCLVKTGPTTPMINVLELRPLRTDMYVTKSKSLRLLGRICFGILIGNIRYPDDVYDRVWSPLFSKDEWVSLNTTLNIKSSSYHLPQRVMASAVTPQNVSRSLNISLRTGSPTRESPTTEFYLYMHFAELQTLKASETRKFKILIDGQM
;
A
#
# COMPACT_ATOMS: atom_id res chain seq x y z
N ASN A 1 19.29 -8.25 -1.27
CA ASN A 1 19.39 -9.15 -0.11
C ASN A 1 18.10 -9.94 0.00
N LEU A 2 18.13 -11.28 0.00
CA LEU A 2 16.93 -12.14 -0.02
C LEU A 2 16.32 -12.40 1.38
N TRP A 3 16.94 -11.86 2.42
CA TRP A 3 16.62 -12.18 3.82
C TRP A 3 16.12 -10.95 4.56
N THR A 4 15.05 -11.12 5.33
CA THR A 4 14.58 -10.15 6.33
C THR A 4 15.05 -10.60 7.70
N LYS A 5 15.73 -9.72 8.43
CA LYS A 5 16.08 -9.96 9.83
C LYS A 5 14.80 -9.87 10.67
N VAL A 6 14.53 -10.90 11.45
CA VAL A 6 13.46 -10.88 12.45
C VAL A 6 14.02 -10.31 13.74
N ASP A 7 13.43 -9.22 14.21
CA ASP A 7 13.66 -8.61 15.51
C ASP A 7 12.35 -8.69 16.30
N THR A 8 12.37 -9.43 17.41
CA THR A 8 11.17 -9.67 18.23
C THR A 8 10.83 -8.50 19.15
N SER A 9 11.68 -7.47 19.21
CA SER A 9 11.36 -6.21 19.91
C SER A 9 10.37 -5.34 19.15
N GLU A 10 10.19 -5.60 17.85
CA GLU A 10 9.26 -4.87 16.98
C GLU A 10 8.23 -5.82 16.36
N LYS A 11 7.01 -5.32 16.12
CA LYS A 11 6.04 -6.06 15.31
C LYS A 11 6.45 -5.98 13.85
N ILE A 12 7.09 -7.04 13.36
CA ILE A 12 7.46 -7.14 11.95
C ILE A 12 6.32 -7.78 11.17
N PHE A 13 5.76 -7.01 10.25
CA PHE A 13 4.87 -7.49 9.20
C PHE A 13 5.61 -7.44 7.87
N THR A 14 5.68 -8.56 7.16
CA THR A 14 6.25 -8.62 5.80
C THR A 14 5.23 -9.23 4.87
N GLU A 15 4.91 -8.50 3.80
CA GLU A 15 4.07 -8.99 2.72
C GLU A 15 4.92 -9.15 1.45
N VAL A 16 4.79 -10.30 0.80
CA VAL A 16 5.41 -10.61 -0.47
C VAL A 16 4.36 -11.10 -1.43
N ILE A 17 4.30 -10.51 -2.61
CA ILE A 17 3.53 -11.02 -3.74
C ILE A 17 4.49 -11.86 -4.58
N HIS A 18 4.14 -13.12 -4.83
CA HIS A 18 5.01 -14.04 -5.56
C HIS A 18 4.23 -14.78 -6.64
N VAL A 19 4.80 -14.82 -7.86
CA VAL A 19 4.26 -15.65 -8.94
C VAL A 19 4.79 -17.08 -8.79
N MET A 20 3.90 -17.98 -8.36
CA MET A 20 4.19 -19.40 -8.19
C MET A 20 4.63 -20.05 -9.52
N ARG A 21 5.70 -20.85 -9.48
CA ARG A 21 6.18 -21.64 -10.64
C ARG A 21 5.82 -23.12 -10.55
N SER A 22 5.26 -23.54 -9.41
CA SER A 22 4.87 -24.92 -9.13
C SER A 22 3.70 -24.93 -8.16
N ASN A 23 3.12 -26.10 -7.92
CA ASN A 23 2.04 -26.28 -6.94
C ASN A 23 2.53 -26.32 -5.48
N SER A 24 3.83 -26.08 -5.24
CA SER A 24 4.43 -26.10 -3.91
C SER A 24 5.17 -24.78 -3.61
N LEU A 25 4.98 -24.25 -2.40
CA LEU A 25 5.72 -23.12 -1.85
C LEU A 25 6.63 -23.62 -0.72
N LYS A 26 7.92 -23.28 -0.79
CA LYS A 26 8.88 -23.56 0.28
C LYS A 26 9.26 -22.25 0.95
N VAL A 27 9.08 -22.18 2.27
CA VAL A 27 9.52 -21.06 3.09
C VAL A 27 10.68 -21.55 3.96
N CYS A 28 11.85 -20.93 3.83
CA CYS A 28 13.07 -21.33 4.52
C CYS A 28 13.43 -20.31 5.60
N LEU A 29 13.70 -20.80 6.81
CA LEU A 29 14.26 -20.02 7.90
C LEU A 29 15.76 -20.30 8.02
N VAL A 30 16.58 -19.25 7.90
CA VAL A 30 18.04 -19.36 7.98
C VAL A 30 18.52 -18.69 9.26
N LYS A 31 19.29 -19.44 10.06
CA LYS A 31 19.92 -18.95 11.27
C LYS A 31 21.19 -18.19 10.90
N THR A 32 21.20 -16.87 11.12
CA THR A 32 22.36 -16.00 10.84
C THR A 32 23.05 -15.47 12.10
N GLY A 33 22.62 -15.92 13.29
CA GLY A 33 23.10 -15.46 14.58
C GLY A 33 22.89 -16.52 15.67
N PRO A 34 23.06 -16.19 16.96
CA PRO A 34 22.99 -17.17 18.04
C PRO A 34 21.56 -17.68 18.30
N THR A 35 20.55 -16.86 18.03
CA THR A 35 19.13 -17.14 18.29
C THR A 35 18.50 -18.01 17.20
N THR A 36 17.37 -18.64 17.51
CA THR A 36 16.60 -19.47 16.57
C THR A 36 15.59 -18.61 15.80
N PRO A 37 15.57 -18.65 14.45
CA PRO A 37 14.55 -17.95 13.67
C PRO A 37 13.15 -18.51 13.93
N MET A 38 12.14 -17.65 13.94
CA MET A 38 10.74 -18.02 14.17
C MET A 38 9.79 -17.25 13.25
N ILE A 39 8.63 -17.85 12.95
CA ILE A 39 7.48 -17.22 12.29
C ILE A 39 6.28 -17.44 13.20
N ASN A 40 5.63 -16.35 13.61
CA ASN A 40 4.40 -16.44 14.41
C ASN A 40 3.19 -16.78 13.55
N VAL A 41 3.06 -16.12 12.40
CA VAL A 41 1.92 -16.27 11.48
C VAL A 41 2.44 -16.27 10.05
N LEU A 42 1.98 -17.25 9.27
CA LEU A 42 2.17 -17.30 7.82
C LEU A 42 0.78 -17.37 7.17
N GLU A 43 0.40 -16.32 6.46
CA GLU A 43 -0.85 -16.27 5.72
C GLU A 43 -0.58 -16.41 4.22
N LEU A 44 -1.28 -17.32 3.55
CA LEU A 44 -1.25 -17.45 2.09
C LEU A 44 -2.58 -16.95 1.53
N ARG A 45 -2.52 -15.84 0.79
CA ARG A 45 -3.69 -15.19 0.18
C ARG A 45 -3.57 -15.29 -1.34
N PRO A 46 -4.44 -16.05 -2.03
CA PRO A 46 -4.46 -16.08 -3.48
C PRO A 46 -4.73 -14.67 -4.04
N LEU A 47 -3.96 -14.29 -5.05
CA LEU A 47 -4.11 -13.01 -5.74
C LEU A 47 -4.23 -13.27 -7.24
N ARG A 48 -4.98 -12.44 -7.94
CA ARG A 48 -5.02 -12.48 -9.41
C ARG A 48 -3.65 -12.13 -9.98
N THR A 49 -3.22 -12.86 -11.00
CA THR A 49 -1.92 -12.70 -11.65
C THR A 49 -1.78 -11.39 -12.42
N ASP A 50 -2.89 -10.78 -12.82
CA ASP A 50 -2.96 -9.53 -13.58
C ASP A 50 -3.09 -8.29 -12.68
N MET A 51 -3.15 -8.44 -11.36
CA MET A 51 -3.37 -7.32 -10.45
C MET A 51 -2.15 -6.40 -10.33
N TYR A 52 -0.96 -6.97 -10.18
CA TYR A 52 0.28 -6.20 -10.09
C TYR A 52 1.26 -6.70 -11.15
N VAL A 53 1.19 -6.08 -12.33
CA VAL A 53 2.04 -6.45 -13.47
C VAL A 53 3.44 -5.89 -13.23
N THR A 54 4.40 -6.79 -13.05
CA THR A 54 5.80 -6.44 -12.80
C THR A 54 6.71 -7.32 -13.65
N LYS A 55 7.86 -6.77 -14.05
CA LYS A 55 8.93 -7.55 -14.69
C LYS A 55 9.60 -8.51 -13.68
N SER A 56 9.48 -8.20 -12.39
CA SER A 56 10.01 -9.02 -11.30
C SER A 56 9.05 -10.16 -10.98
N LYS A 57 9.58 -11.35 -10.69
CA LYS A 57 8.73 -12.51 -10.34
C LYS A 57 8.14 -12.44 -8.92
N SER A 58 8.64 -11.52 -8.10
CA SER A 58 8.13 -11.25 -6.76
C SER A 58 8.25 -9.77 -6.42
N LEU A 59 7.34 -9.28 -5.59
CA LEU A 59 7.33 -7.93 -5.04
C LEU A 59 7.30 -8.02 -3.52
N ARG A 60 8.05 -7.15 -2.86
CA ARG A 60 7.88 -6.91 -1.42
C ARG A 60 7.06 -5.65 -1.22
N LEU A 61 6.07 -5.69 -0.33
CA LEU A 61 5.31 -4.50 -0.01
C LEU A 61 6.19 -3.50 0.76
N LEU A 62 6.24 -2.26 0.28
CA LEU A 62 6.85 -1.13 0.99
C LEU A 62 5.82 -0.36 1.83
N GLY A 63 4.61 -0.20 1.29
CA GLY A 63 3.48 0.40 1.98
C GLY A 63 2.22 0.29 1.14
N ARG A 64 1.08 0.17 1.81
CA ARG A 64 -0.26 0.22 1.20
C ARG A 64 -1.13 1.12 2.06
N ILE A 65 -1.45 2.29 1.53
CA ILE A 65 -2.02 3.39 2.29
C ILE A 65 -3.43 3.72 1.78
N CYS A 66 -4.35 3.97 2.70
CA CYS A 66 -5.63 4.62 2.42
C CYS A 66 -5.64 6.01 3.06
N PHE A 67 -6.18 7.00 2.36
CA PHE A 67 -6.11 8.40 2.79
C PHE A 67 -7.43 8.87 3.37
N GLY A 68 -7.38 9.41 4.60
CA GLY A 68 -8.54 9.98 5.28
C GLY A 68 -8.57 9.62 6.76
N ILE A 69 -9.58 10.15 7.46
CA ILE A 69 -9.80 9.89 8.89
C ILE A 69 -10.50 8.54 9.06
N LEU A 70 -9.73 7.46 9.01
CA LEU A 70 -10.21 6.08 9.09
C LEU A 70 -9.70 5.42 10.38
N ILE A 71 -10.53 4.56 10.97
CA ILE A 71 -10.20 3.85 12.22
C ILE A 71 -9.69 2.44 11.88
N GLY A 72 -8.46 2.16 12.28
CA GLY A 72 -7.83 0.85 12.11
C GLY A 72 -7.50 0.51 10.66
N ASN A 73 -6.78 -0.60 10.49
CA ASN A 73 -6.43 -1.08 9.16
C ASN A 73 -7.66 -1.67 8.46
N ILE A 74 -7.78 -1.40 7.16
CA ILE A 74 -8.81 -2.03 6.32
C ILE A 74 -8.22 -3.30 5.73
N ARG A 75 -8.92 -4.42 5.90
CA ARG A 75 -8.55 -5.75 5.39
C ARG A 75 -9.83 -6.58 5.21
N TYR A 76 -9.74 -7.91 5.15
CA TYR A 76 -10.95 -8.76 5.13
C TYR A 76 -11.90 -8.43 6.31
N PRO A 77 -13.23 -8.37 6.11
CA PRO A 77 -13.97 -8.69 4.88
C PRO A 77 -14.11 -7.53 3.87
N ASP A 78 -13.65 -6.32 4.19
CA ASP A 78 -13.74 -5.17 3.28
C ASP A 78 -12.86 -5.36 2.03
N ASP A 79 -11.69 -5.99 2.18
CA ASP A 79 -10.82 -6.43 1.07
C ASP A 79 -10.92 -7.95 0.88
N VAL A 80 -11.44 -8.38 -0.26
CA VAL A 80 -11.59 -9.80 -0.60
C VAL A 80 -10.26 -10.54 -0.75
N TYR A 81 -9.16 -9.81 -1.00
CA TYR A 81 -7.81 -10.37 -1.06
C TYR A 81 -7.06 -10.25 0.28
N ASP A 82 -7.74 -9.74 1.32
CA ASP A 82 -7.20 -9.52 2.66
C ASP A 82 -5.91 -8.69 2.69
N ARG A 83 -5.74 -7.79 1.71
CA ARG A 83 -4.66 -6.81 1.70
C ARG A 83 -4.87 -5.84 2.86
N VAL A 84 -3.81 -5.56 3.60
CA VAL A 84 -3.84 -4.61 4.71
C VAL A 84 -3.61 -3.19 4.18
N TRP A 85 -4.60 -2.32 4.33
CA TRP A 85 -4.50 -0.89 4.03
C TRP A 85 -4.38 -0.11 5.33
N SER A 86 -3.31 0.67 5.45
CA SER A 86 -3.04 1.50 6.62
C SER A 86 -3.54 2.93 6.40
N PRO A 87 -4.42 3.46 7.27
CA PRO A 87 -4.83 4.85 7.20
C PRO A 87 -3.66 5.82 7.35
N LEU A 88 -3.68 6.89 6.56
CA LEU A 88 -2.78 8.03 6.71
C LEU A 88 -3.57 9.33 6.60
N PHE A 89 -3.39 10.21 7.58
CA PHE A 89 -4.01 11.53 7.60
C PHE A 89 -3.14 12.52 8.39
N SER A 90 -2.88 13.68 7.81
CA SER A 90 -2.19 14.81 8.45
C SER A 90 -3.22 15.91 8.73
N LYS A 91 -3.52 16.15 10.01
CA LYS A 91 -4.55 17.13 10.42
C LYS A 91 -4.16 18.57 10.07
N ASP A 92 -2.86 18.86 10.04
CA ASP A 92 -2.34 20.22 9.82
C ASP A 92 -2.09 20.53 8.34
N GLU A 93 -2.10 19.53 7.48
CA GLU A 93 -1.78 19.69 6.06
C GLU A 93 -2.93 19.33 5.13
N TRP A 94 -3.83 18.43 5.54
CA TRP A 94 -4.81 17.81 4.66
C TRP A 94 -6.25 17.99 5.13
N VAL A 95 -7.16 18.02 4.17
CA VAL A 95 -8.61 17.95 4.38
C VAL A 95 -9.07 16.57 3.94
N SER A 96 -9.75 15.84 4.83
CA SER A 96 -10.34 14.55 4.51
C SER A 96 -11.66 14.75 3.79
N LEU A 97 -11.84 14.05 2.68
CA LEU A 97 -13.10 13.93 1.95
C LEU A 97 -13.63 12.51 2.12
N ASN A 98 -14.94 12.38 2.25
CA ASN A 98 -15.61 11.09 2.28
C ASN A 98 -16.88 11.12 1.44
N THR A 99 -17.37 9.94 1.09
CA THR A 99 -18.67 9.78 0.44
C THR A 99 -19.34 8.49 0.87
N THR A 100 -20.67 8.46 0.85
CA THR A 100 -21.47 7.25 1.05
C THR A 100 -21.86 6.60 -0.28
N LEU A 101 -21.55 7.25 -1.41
CA LEU A 101 -21.84 6.72 -2.74
C LEU A 101 -20.99 5.48 -3.02
N ASN A 102 -21.59 4.54 -3.75
CA ASN A 102 -20.86 3.37 -4.22
C ASN A 102 -19.90 3.78 -5.35
N ILE A 103 -18.60 3.55 -5.17
CA ILE A 103 -17.56 3.93 -6.12
C ILE A 103 -17.20 2.70 -6.91
N LYS A 104 -17.30 2.81 -8.24
CA LYS A 104 -16.91 1.72 -9.11
C LYS A 104 -15.42 1.42 -8.94
N SER A 105 -15.13 0.23 -8.44
CA SER A 105 -13.76 -0.24 -8.27
C SER A 105 -13.10 -0.51 -9.63
N SER A 106 -11.77 -0.40 -9.66
CA SER A 106 -10.95 -0.74 -10.82
C SER A 106 -10.69 -2.25 -10.91
N SER A 107 -9.88 -2.69 -11.88
CA SER A 107 -9.40 -4.08 -11.97
C SER A 107 -8.61 -4.54 -10.73
N TYR A 108 -8.20 -3.61 -9.85
CA TYR A 108 -7.52 -3.89 -8.60
C TYR A 108 -8.46 -4.32 -7.46
N HIS A 109 -9.78 -4.30 -7.67
CA HIS A 109 -10.79 -4.71 -6.67
C HIS A 109 -10.53 -4.08 -5.31
N LEU A 110 -10.38 -2.76 -5.31
CA LEU A 110 -10.13 -1.97 -4.12
C LEU A 110 -11.36 -2.00 -3.20
N PRO A 111 -11.17 -2.09 -1.87
CA PRO A 111 -12.26 -2.03 -0.91
C PRO A 111 -13.05 -0.74 -1.03
N GLN A 112 -14.37 -0.81 -0.89
CA GLN A 112 -15.21 0.38 -0.99
C GLN A 112 -14.86 1.40 0.10
N ARG A 113 -14.51 0.96 1.30
CA ARG A 113 -14.06 1.84 2.39
C ARG A 113 -12.77 2.60 2.07
N VAL A 114 -11.87 2.02 1.26
CA VAL A 114 -10.65 2.70 0.79
C VAL A 114 -11.00 3.75 -0.26
N MET A 115 -11.86 3.38 -1.21
CA MET A 115 -12.25 4.28 -2.31
C MET A 115 -13.14 5.44 -1.84
N ALA A 116 -13.96 5.22 -0.81
CA ALA A 116 -14.89 6.20 -0.26
C ALA A 116 -14.22 7.32 0.55
N SER A 117 -12.89 7.30 0.66
CA SER A 117 -12.10 8.31 1.37
C SER A 117 -10.95 8.83 0.51
N ALA A 118 -10.74 10.14 0.55
CA ALA A 118 -9.61 10.79 -0.11
C ALA A 118 -9.15 11.99 0.73
N VAL A 119 -8.02 12.58 0.35
CA VAL A 119 -7.52 13.81 0.95
C VAL A 119 -7.17 14.85 -0.11
N THR A 120 -7.31 16.12 0.26
CA THR A 120 -6.81 17.26 -0.51
C THR A 120 -5.89 18.11 0.37
N PRO A 121 -5.01 18.94 -0.21
CA PRO A 121 -4.31 19.96 0.55
C PRO A 121 -5.30 20.87 1.28
N GLN A 122 -5.00 21.23 2.53
CA GLN A 122 -5.79 22.21 3.27
C GLN A 122 -5.69 23.60 2.65
N ASN A 123 -4.53 23.94 2.09
CA ASN A 123 -4.35 25.12 1.27
C ASN A 123 -4.29 24.69 -0.20
N VAL A 124 -5.31 25.06 -0.98
CA VAL A 124 -5.45 24.69 -2.40
C VAL A 124 -4.29 25.18 -3.28
N SER A 125 -3.53 26.19 -2.83
CA SER A 125 -2.34 26.69 -3.51
C SER A 125 -1.06 25.91 -3.18
N ARG A 126 -1.12 24.91 -2.29
CA ARG A 126 0.01 24.05 -1.90
C ARG A 126 -0.13 22.65 -2.48
N SER A 127 1.01 21.99 -2.66
CA SER A 127 1.08 20.58 -3.06
C SER A 127 0.63 19.65 -1.93
N LEU A 128 0.03 18.52 -2.32
CA LEU A 128 -0.17 17.39 -1.41
C LEU A 128 1.15 16.62 -1.32
N ASN A 129 1.90 16.83 -0.24
CA ASN A 129 3.16 16.13 -0.02
C ASN A 129 2.93 14.85 0.77
N ILE A 130 3.35 13.72 0.21
CA ILE A 130 3.24 12.41 0.85
C ILE A 130 4.65 11.86 1.02
N SER A 131 5.05 11.61 2.27
CA SER A 131 6.29 10.90 2.57
C SER A 131 5.96 9.47 3.00
N LEU A 132 6.35 8.50 2.17
CA LEU A 132 6.20 7.10 2.53
C LEU A 132 7.42 6.66 3.32
N ARG A 133 7.29 6.59 4.65
CA ARG A 133 8.31 5.94 5.48
C ARG A 133 8.20 4.43 5.27
N THR A 134 9.20 3.85 4.63
CA THR A 134 9.30 2.39 4.55
C THR A 134 9.76 1.90 5.92
N GLY A 135 8.89 1.17 6.63
CA GLY A 135 9.21 0.63 7.96
C GLY A 135 10.25 -0.49 7.96
N SER A 136 11.09 -0.57 6.91
CA SER A 136 12.09 -1.62 6.79
C SER A 136 13.38 -1.18 7.47
N PRO A 137 13.91 -1.97 8.43
CA PRO A 137 15.25 -1.73 8.97
C PRO A 137 16.35 -1.99 7.93
N THR A 138 16.02 -2.66 6.82
CA THR A 138 16.95 -2.79 5.69
C THR A 138 16.89 -1.53 4.84
N ARG A 139 17.99 -0.76 4.85
CA ARG A 139 18.23 0.29 3.85
C ARG A 139 18.17 -0.38 2.48
N GLU A 140 17.10 -0.11 1.73
CA GLU A 140 17.05 -0.52 0.34
C GLU A 140 18.24 0.10 -0.40
N SER A 141 18.74 -0.64 -1.39
CA SER A 141 19.74 -0.06 -2.28
C SER A 141 19.15 1.18 -2.94
N PRO A 142 19.93 2.26 -3.13
CA PRO A 142 19.50 3.40 -3.94
C PRO A 142 19.09 2.99 -5.37
N THR A 143 19.50 1.80 -5.82
CA THR A 143 19.17 1.23 -7.12
C THR A 143 17.98 0.27 -7.09
N THR A 144 17.32 0.07 -5.95
CA THR A 144 16.14 -0.79 -5.86
C THR A 144 14.99 -0.16 -6.64
N GLU A 145 14.54 -0.84 -7.69
CA GLU A 145 13.33 -0.45 -8.43
C GLU A 145 12.08 -0.66 -7.55
N PHE A 146 11.14 0.28 -7.63
CA PHE A 146 9.84 0.16 -6.98
C PHE A 146 8.71 0.37 -7.99
N TYR A 147 7.56 -0.22 -7.68
CA TYR A 147 6.33 -0.04 -8.45
C TYR A 147 5.35 0.78 -7.60
N LEU A 148 4.95 1.95 -8.11
CA LEU A 148 3.99 2.81 -7.45
C LEU A 148 2.63 2.68 -8.12
N TYR A 149 1.63 2.23 -7.36
CA TYR A 149 0.24 2.14 -7.79
C TYR A 149 -0.56 3.21 -7.07
N MET A 150 -1.07 4.19 -7.82
CA MET A 150 -1.90 5.27 -7.30
C MET A 150 -3.35 5.07 -7.73
N HIS A 151 -4.27 5.26 -6.80
CA HIS A 151 -5.70 5.08 -7.01
C HIS A 151 -6.41 6.40 -6.73
N PHE A 152 -7.24 6.83 -7.68
CA PHE A 152 -7.95 8.10 -7.62
C PHE A 152 -9.45 7.85 -7.78
N ALA A 153 -10.25 8.64 -7.05
CA ALA A 153 -11.69 8.73 -7.21
C ALA A 153 -12.11 10.19 -7.03
N GLU A 154 -13.01 10.67 -7.89
CA GLU A 154 -13.67 11.96 -7.66
C GLU A 154 -14.83 11.72 -6.69
N LEU A 155 -14.71 12.29 -5.48
CA LEU A 155 -15.69 12.09 -4.41
C LEU A 155 -16.70 13.23 -4.31
N GLN A 156 -16.39 14.38 -4.92
CA GLN A 156 -17.26 15.56 -4.87
C GLN A 156 -18.02 15.69 -6.18
N THR A 157 -19.28 16.12 -6.09
CA THR A 157 -20.06 16.45 -7.27
C THR A 157 -19.51 17.73 -7.90
N LEU A 158 -18.88 17.59 -9.06
CA LEU A 158 -18.43 18.71 -9.88
C LEU A 158 -19.54 19.18 -10.80
N LYS A 159 -19.60 20.49 -11.08
CA LYS A 159 -20.41 21.01 -12.18
C LYS A 159 -19.81 20.55 -13.51
N ALA A 160 -20.61 20.54 -14.59
CA ALA A 160 -20.15 20.13 -15.91
C ALA A 160 -18.93 20.92 -16.44
N SER A 161 -18.75 22.16 -15.99
CA SER A 161 -17.62 23.03 -16.35
C SER A 161 -16.38 22.84 -15.45
N GLU A 162 -16.50 22.10 -14.36
CA GLU A 162 -15.45 21.94 -13.36
C GLU A 162 -14.66 20.65 -13.62
N THR A 163 -13.33 20.75 -13.61
CA THR A 163 -12.44 19.60 -13.70
C THR A 163 -11.28 19.77 -12.74
N ARG A 164 -10.79 18.66 -12.18
CA ARG A 164 -9.56 18.66 -11.37
C ARG A 164 -8.39 18.23 -12.22
N LYS A 165 -7.31 19.01 -12.16
CA LYS A 165 -6.05 18.72 -12.83
C LYS A 165 -4.93 18.92 -11.83
N PHE A 166 -4.04 17.95 -11.76
CA PHE A 166 -2.86 18.00 -10.90
C PHE A 166 -1.70 17.29 -11.59
N LYS A 167 -0.49 17.61 -11.15
CA LYS A 167 0.73 16.92 -11.54
C LYS A 167 1.18 16.05 -10.37
N ILE A 168 1.76 14.91 -10.70
CA ILE A 168 2.36 14.01 -9.72
C ILE A 168 3.87 14.17 -9.89
N LEU A 169 4.58 14.34 -8.78
CA LEU A 169 6.03 14.38 -8.74
C LEU A 169 6.52 13.28 -7.80
N ILE A 170 7.50 12.51 -8.25
CA ILE A 170 8.15 11.45 -7.47
C ILE A 170 9.59 11.90 -7.23
N ASP A 171 9.99 12.00 -5.97
CA ASP A 171 11.31 12.52 -5.57
C ASP A 171 11.68 13.88 -6.21
N GLY A 172 10.65 14.74 -6.39
CA GLY A 172 10.80 16.05 -7.01
C GLY A 172 10.93 16.03 -8.54
N GLN A 173 10.90 14.86 -9.16
CA GLN A 173 10.92 14.68 -10.62
C GLN A 173 9.50 14.41 -11.14
N MET A 174 9.22 14.91 -12.35
CA MET A 174 7.92 14.77 -13.02
C MET A 174 7.80 13.44 -13.75
#